data_AF-A0A2T7EGA3-F1
#
_entry.id   AF-A0A2T7EGA3-F1
#
_cell.length_a   1.000
_cell.length_b   1.000
_cell.length_c   1.000
_cell.angle_alpha   90.00
_cell.angle_beta   90.00
_cell.angle_gamma   90.00
#
_symmetry.space_group_name_H-M   'P 1'
#
loop_
_entity.id
_entity.type
_entity.pdbx_description
1 polymer ?
#
loop_
_entity_poly.entity_id
_entity_poly.type
_entity_poly.pdbx_seq_one_letter_code
_entity_poly.pdbx_strand_id
1 'polypeptide(L)'
;METIRAEAVADRQPRLPSAEVVSKILSQNSSNTIFLKNAGIATPSSKAPSASEEPLHEELAAERQGSAILHQELEELKKTSAEALARTQRQYEELKKQQEDSNHLLSQLLTQNNPGTSSQP
;
A
#
# COMPACT_ATOMS: atom_id res chain seq x y z
N MET A 1 58.63 -30.02 56.61
CA MET A 1 57.96 -29.28 55.52
C MET A 1 57.74 -30.25 54.38
N GLU A 2 56.52 -30.74 54.20
CA GLU A 2 56.19 -31.65 53.10
C GLU A 2 55.52 -30.88 51.96
N THR A 3 56.06 -31.07 50.76
CA THR A 3 55.61 -30.43 49.52
C THR A 3 54.45 -31.20 48.92
N ILE A 4 53.27 -30.57 48.85
CA ILE A 4 52.09 -31.13 48.17
C ILE A 4 52.30 -31.01 46.66
N ARG A 5 52.42 -32.14 45.96
CA ARG A 5 52.39 -32.19 44.49
C ARG A 5 50.96 -31.98 44.00
N ALA A 6 50.76 -30.96 43.18
CA ALA A 6 49.50 -30.73 42.47
C ALA A 6 49.37 -31.73 41.32
N GLU A 7 48.40 -32.64 41.44
CA GLU A 7 48.00 -33.53 40.37
C GLU A 7 47.21 -32.73 39.32
N ALA A 8 47.73 -32.67 38.09
CA ALA A 8 47.10 -31.93 37.01
C ALA A 8 45.88 -32.70 36.50
N VAL A 9 44.69 -32.24 36.89
CA VAL A 9 43.41 -32.71 36.34
C VAL A 9 43.40 -32.41 34.84
N ALA A 10 43.44 -33.47 34.05
CA ALA A 10 43.24 -33.43 32.61
C ALA A 10 41.76 -33.16 32.31
N ASP A 11 41.41 -31.90 32.07
CA ASP A 11 40.09 -31.53 31.54
C ASP A 11 40.27 -30.89 30.16
N ARG A 12 40.36 -31.75 29.12
CA ARG A 12 40.58 -31.38 27.72
C ARG A 12 39.26 -31.11 26.96
N GLN A 13 38.27 -30.48 27.59
CA GLN A 13 37.21 -29.81 26.84
C GLN A 13 37.39 -28.30 26.95
N PRO A 14 37.38 -27.55 25.82
CA PRO A 14 37.28 -26.10 25.87
C PRO A 14 36.02 -25.75 26.66
N ARG A 15 36.16 -25.09 27.81
CA ARG A 15 35.01 -24.55 28.52
C ARG A 15 34.29 -23.62 27.56
N LEU A 16 33.02 -23.89 27.31
CA LEU A 16 32.20 -23.05 26.45
C LEU A 16 32.25 -21.61 27.01
N PRO A 17 32.41 -20.61 26.14
CA PRO A 17 32.35 -19.22 26.56
C PRO A 17 31.00 -18.96 27.22
N SER A 18 31.01 -18.12 28.27
CA SER A 18 29.82 -17.82 29.07
C SER A 18 28.64 -17.32 28.24
N ALA A 19 28.91 -16.55 27.17
CA ALA A 19 27.88 -16.11 26.22
C ALA A 19 27.17 -17.27 25.51
N GLU A 20 27.89 -18.33 25.16
CA GLU A 20 27.34 -19.50 24.47
C GLU A 20 26.52 -20.39 25.43
N VAL A 21 26.99 -20.53 26.67
CA VAL A 21 26.23 -21.20 27.73
C VAL A 21 24.91 -20.48 27.99
N VAL A 22 24.94 -19.15 28.09
CA VAL A 22 23.74 -18.32 28.28
C VAL A 22 22.81 -18.41 27.07
N SER A 23 23.34 -18.30 25.85
CA SER A 23 22.56 -18.43 24.61
C SER A 23 21.82 -19.78 24.53
N LYS A 24 22.51 -20.88 24.88
CA LYS A 24 21.92 -22.22 24.87
C LYS A 24 20.80 -22.37 25.90
N ILE A 25 20.98 -21.84 27.11
CA ILE A 25 19.96 -21.87 28.16
C ILE A 25 18.74 -21.03 27.76
N LEU A 26 18.96 -19.84 27.19
CA LEU A 26 17.88 -18.97 26.72
C LEU A 26 17.11 -19.58 25.54
N SER A 27 17.81 -20.28 24.63
CA SER A 27 17.19 -20.99 23.50
C SER A 27 16.37 -22.20 23.95
N GLN A 28 16.87 -22.97 24.92
CA GLN A 28 16.17 -24.14 25.47
C GLN A 28 14.96 -23.78 26.34
N ASN A 29 14.95 -22.58 26.92
CA ASN A 29 13.91 -22.12 27.84
C ASN A 29 13.10 -20.94 27.26
N SER A 30 13.00 -20.83 25.93
CA SER A 30 12.48 -19.66 25.22
C SER A 30 11.14 -19.10 25.75
N SER A 31 10.30 -19.95 26.35
CA SER A 31 8.99 -19.58 26.90
C SER A 31 8.97 -19.19 28.39
N ASN A 32 10.04 -19.41 29.17
CA ASN A 32 10.00 -19.28 30.65
C ASN A 32 11.24 -18.60 31.26
N THR A 33 11.87 -17.68 30.52
CA THR A 33 13.08 -16.98 30.99
C THR A 33 12.72 -15.84 31.95
N ILE A 34 12.45 -16.20 33.21
CA ILE A 34 12.34 -15.24 34.33
C ILE A 34 13.54 -14.29 34.37
N PHE A 35 14.72 -14.76 33.95
CA PHE A 35 15.93 -13.96 33.80
C PHE A 35 15.74 -12.75 32.85
N LEU A 36 15.19 -12.95 31.64
CA LEU A 36 14.96 -11.87 30.69
C LEU A 36 13.88 -10.91 31.20
N LYS A 37 12.83 -11.45 31.82
CA LYS A 37 11.78 -10.66 32.48
C LYS A 37 12.34 -9.77 33.60
N ASN A 38 13.23 -10.29 34.44
CA ASN A 38 13.87 -9.53 35.52
C ASN A 38 14.87 -8.48 34.99
N ALA A 39 15.48 -8.74 33.83
CA ALA A 39 16.33 -7.79 33.13
C ALA A 39 15.55 -6.73 32.32
N GLY A 40 14.20 -6.78 32.34
CA GLY A 40 13.35 -5.86 31.56
C GLY A 40 13.37 -6.13 30.05
N ILE A 41 13.91 -7.26 29.61
CA ILE A 41 14.01 -7.62 28.20
C ILE A 41 12.70 -8.30 27.79
N ALA A 42 11.93 -7.63 26.93
CA ALA A 42 10.70 -8.17 26.37
C ALA A 42 11.02 -9.39 25.50
N THR A 43 10.47 -10.55 25.84
CA THR A 43 10.57 -11.74 24.99
C THR A 43 9.49 -11.67 23.90
N PRO A 44 9.79 -12.07 22.65
CA PRO A 44 8.77 -12.23 21.63
C PRO A 44 7.83 -13.35 22.09
N SER A 45 6.66 -12.96 22.61
CA SER A 45 5.64 -13.90 23.04
C SER A 45 5.00 -14.50 21.79
N SER A 46 5.17 -15.80 21.57
CA SER A 46 4.46 -16.53 20.50
C SER A 46 2.98 -16.78 20.86
N LYS A 47 2.38 -15.90 21.66
CA LYS A 47 1.04 -16.07 22.20
C LYS A 47 0.05 -15.93 21.05
N ALA A 48 -0.74 -16.98 20.81
CA ALA A 48 -1.90 -16.90 19.96
C ALA A 48 -2.77 -15.70 20.42
N PRO A 49 -3.43 -14.99 19.48
CA PRO A 49 -4.29 -13.89 19.83
C PRO A 49 -5.24 -14.34 20.94
N SER A 50 -5.24 -13.58 22.02
CA SER A 50 -6.07 -13.92 23.17
C SER A 50 -7.55 -13.80 22.77
N ALA A 51 -8.45 -14.51 23.45
CA ALA A 51 -9.89 -14.40 23.18
C ALA A 51 -10.42 -12.95 23.29
N SER A 52 -9.69 -12.04 23.94
CA SER A 52 -10.02 -10.61 23.97
C SER A 52 -9.56 -9.82 22.73
N GLU A 53 -8.67 -10.37 21.90
CA GLU A 53 -8.15 -9.74 20.68
C GLU A 53 -8.85 -10.24 19.40
N GLU A 54 -9.53 -11.38 19.47
CA GLU A 54 -10.35 -11.92 18.37
C GLU A 54 -11.31 -10.89 17.74
N PRO A 55 -12.11 -10.10 18.49
CA PRO A 55 -13.02 -9.13 17.87
C PRO A 55 -12.27 -8.01 17.13
N LEU A 56 -11.08 -7.62 17.59
CA LEU A 56 -10.26 -6.60 16.93
C LEU A 56 -9.71 -7.12 15.59
N HIS A 57 -9.37 -8.41 15.52
CA HIS A 57 -8.93 -9.03 14.28
C HIS A 57 -10.06 -9.17 13.26
N GLU A 58 -11.27 -9.51 13.72
CA GLU A 58 -12.46 -9.56 12.87
C GLU A 58 -12.82 -8.17 12.33
N GLU A 59 -12.81 -7.14 13.18
CA GLU A 59 -13.05 -5.76 12.76
C GLU A 59 -12.02 -5.28 11.74
N LEU A 60 -10.72 -5.56 11.96
CA LEU A 60 -9.66 -5.24 11.01
C LEU A 60 -9.86 -5.94 9.66
N ALA A 61 -10.31 -7.21 9.67
CA ALA A 61 -10.58 -7.94 8.44
C ALA A 61 -11.77 -7.35 7.68
N ALA A 62 -12.85 -7.01 8.39
CA ALA A 62 -14.02 -6.35 7.82
C ALA A 62 -13.67 -4.95 7.27
N GLU A 63 -12.86 -4.17 7.98
CA GLU A 63 -12.40 -2.85 7.54
C GLU A 63 -11.54 -2.96 6.27
N ARG A 64 -10.60 -3.91 6.22
CA ARG A 64 -9.77 -4.15 5.03
C ARG A 64 -10.62 -4.54 3.83
N GLN A 65 -11.61 -5.40 4.04
CA GLN A 65 -12.53 -5.80 2.99
C GLN A 65 -13.38 -4.62 2.52
N GLY A 66 -13.94 -3.84 3.43
CA GLY A 66 -14.73 -2.65 3.12
C GLY A 66 -13.91 -1.60 2.36
N SER A 67 -12.68 -1.35 2.81
CA SER A 67 -11.74 -0.45 2.13
C SER A 67 -11.43 -0.90 0.71
N ALA A 68 -11.21 -2.20 0.48
CA ALA A 68 -10.96 -2.73 -0.86
C ALA A 68 -12.16 -2.52 -1.80
N ILE A 69 -13.39 -2.73 -1.31
CA ILE A 69 -14.63 -2.50 -2.08
C ILE A 69 -14.77 -1.01 -2.41
N LEU A 70 -14.62 -0.13 -1.42
CA LEU A 70 -14.71 1.32 -1.63
C LEU A 70 -13.66 1.82 -2.62
N HIS A 71 -12.43 1.30 -2.57
CA HIS A 71 -11.39 1.63 -3.53
C HIS A 71 -11.77 1.20 -4.96
N GLN A 72 -12.36 0.01 -5.11
CA GLN A 72 -12.83 -0.45 -6.42
C GLN A 72 -13.93 0.46 -6.96
N GLU A 73 -14.95 0.77 -6.16
CA GLU A 73 -16.05 1.65 -6.56
C GLU A 73 -15.55 3.04 -6.95
N LEU A 74 -14.56 3.58 -6.23
CA LEU A 74 -13.99 4.89 -6.53
C LEU A 74 -13.28 4.89 -7.88
N GLU A 75 -12.50 3.85 -8.20
CA GLU A 75 -11.84 3.76 -9.51
C GLU A 75 -12.85 3.56 -10.65
N GLU A 76 -13.91 2.78 -10.44
CA GLU A 76 -15.01 2.65 -11.41
C GLU A 76 -15.73 3.98 -11.64
N LEU A 77 -16.05 4.71 -10.56
CA LEU A 77 -16.68 6.02 -10.62
C LEU A 77 -15.80 7.06 -11.33
N LYS A 78 -14.50 7.05 -11.04
CA LYS A 78 -13.52 7.91 -11.70
C LYS A 78 -13.41 7.62 -13.20
N LYS A 79 -13.41 6.34 -13.59
CA LYS A 79 -13.41 5.93 -14.99
C LYS A 79 -14.67 6.41 -15.70
N THR A 80 -15.85 6.15 -15.13
CA THR A 80 -17.13 6.56 -15.73
C THR A 80 -17.24 8.09 -15.84
N SER A 81 -16.77 8.83 -14.84
CA SER A 81 -16.69 10.29 -14.87
C SER A 81 -15.78 10.80 -16.01
N ALA A 82 -14.58 10.23 -16.15
CA ALA A 82 -13.66 10.59 -17.22
C ALA A 82 -14.25 10.30 -18.62
N GLU A 83 -14.92 9.15 -18.79
CA GLU A 83 -15.62 8.81 -20.03
C GLU A 83 -16.77 9.78 -20.33
N ALA A 84 -17.56 10.17 -19.32
CA ALA A 84 -18.65 11.12 -19.48
C ALA A 84 -18.12 12.49 -19.94
N LEU A 85 -17.07 13.00 -19.30
CA LEU A 85 -16.41 14.24 -19.70
C LEU A 85 -15.89 14.17 -21.14
N ALA A 86 -15.23 13.07 -21.52
CA ALA A 86 -14.72 12.88 -22.88
C ALA A 86 -15.84 12.77 -23.93
N ARG A 87 -17.03 12.27 -23.55
CA ARG A 87 -18.22 12.27 -24.42
C ARG A 87 -18.77 13.68 -24.60
N THR A 88 -18.96 14.41 -23.50
CA THR A 88 -19.45 15.80 -23.54
C THR A 88 -18.53 16.70 -24.35
N GLN A 89 -17.21 16.55 -24.19
CA GLN A 89 -16.25 17.34 -24.96
C GLN A 89 -16.35 17.06 -26.47
N ARG A 90 -16.44 15.78 -26.86
CA ARG A 90 -16.64 15.41 -28.27
C ARG A 90 -17.92 16.00 -28.87
N GLN A 91 -19.02 15.94 -28.12
CA GLN A 91 -20.30 16.52 -28.55
C GLN A 91 -20.20 18.04 -28.73
N TYR A 92 -19.48 18.73 -27.85
CA TYR A 92 -19.27 20.17 -27.96
C TYR A 92 -18.45 20.53 -29.20
N GLU A 93 -17.37 19.79 -29.48
CA GLU A 93 -16.53 19.99 -30.67
C GLU A 93 -17.32 19.73 -31.97
N GLU A 94 -18.11 18.66 -31.99
CA GLU A 94 -18.97 18.33 -33.15
C GLU A 94 -20.02 19.41 -33.41
N LEU A 95 -20.70 19.89 -32.35
CA LEU A 95 -21.68 20.97 -32.47
C LEU A 95 -21.04 22.27 -32.96
N LYS A 96 -19.86 22.61 -32.44
CA LYS A 96 -19.09 23.78 -32.89
C LYS A 96 -18.75 23.67 -34.37
N LYS A 97 -18.27 22.52 -34.83
CA LYS A 97 -17.98 22.27 -36.25
C LYS A 97 -19.23 22.41 -37.12
N GLN A 98 -20.36 21.85 -36.69
CA GLN A 98 -21.64 22.01 -37.42
C GLN A 98 -22.06 23.47 -37.54
N GLN A 99 -21.85 24.27 -36.48
CA GLN A 99 -22.12 25.71 -36.51
C GLN A 99 -21.20 26.44 -37.51
N GLU A 100 -19.91 26.12 -37.53
CA GLU A 100 -18.95 26.68 -38.48
C GLU A 100 -19.31 26.32 -39.93
N ASP A 101 -19.64 25.05 -40.18
CA ASP A 101 -20.08 24.55 -41.49
C ASP A 101 -21.37 25.25 -41.95
N SER A 102 -22.33 25.45 -41.03
CA SER A 102 -23.59 26.17 -41.30
C SER A 102 -23.35 27.65 -41.63
N ASN A 103 -22.52 28.34 -40.84
CA ASN A 103 -22.14 29.73 -41.10
C ASN A 103 -21.42 29.89 -42.44
N HIS A 104 -20.57 28.92 -42.79
CA HIS A 104 -19.86 28.91 -44.06
C HIS A 104 -20.82 28.75 -45.25
N LEU A 105 -21.77 27.80 -45.16
CA LEU A 105 -22.79 27.60 -46.18
C LEU A 105 -23.66 28.85 -46.37
N LEU A 106 -24.11 29.46 -45.27
CA LEU A 106 -24.89 30.71 -45.33
C LEU A 106 -24.10 31.82 -46.01
N SER A 107 -22.82 31.97 -45.69
CA SER A 107 -21.94 32.97 -46.31
C SER A 107 -21.78 32.73 -47.82
N GLN A 108 -21.63 31.48 -48.25
CA GLN A 108 -21.59 31.13 -49.67
C GLN A 108 -22.90 31.49 -50.38
N LEU A 109 -24.05 31.13 -49.81
CA LEU A 109 -25.37 31.43 -50.38
C LEU A 109 -25.61 32.93 -50.49
N LEU A 110 -25.26 33.71 -49.46
CA LEU A 110 -25.40 35.17 -49.49
C LEU A 110 -24.51 35.81 -50.58
N THR A 111 -23.29 35.29 -50.77
CA THR A 111 -22.38 35.77 -51.82
C THR A 111 -22.90 35.41 -53.21
N GLN A 112 -23.44 34.20 -53.40
CA GLN A 112 -24.01 33.75 -54.67
C GLN A 112 -25.31 34.48 -55.04
N ASN A 113 -26.12 34.88 -54.07
CA ASN A 113 -27.38 35.63 -54.29
C ASN A 113 -27.16 37.15 -54.49
N ASN A 114 -25.94 37.66 -54.34
CA ASN A 114 -25.55 39.04 -54.65
C ASN A 114 -24.58 39.12 -55.85
N PRO A 115 -24.96 38.69 -57.08
CA PRO A 115 -24.07 38.78 -58.23
C PRO A 115 -23.87 40.21 -58.77
N GLY A 116 -24.35 41.28 -58.10
CA GLY A 116 -24.60 42.56 -58.79
C GLY A 116 -24.41 43.89 -58.04
N THR A 117 -23.65 44.01 -56.95
CA THR A 117 -23.32 45.35 -56.39
C THR A 117 -21.85 45.73 -56.45
N SER A 118 -20.98 44.85 -56.94
CA SER A 118 -19.57 45.18 -57.21
C SER A 118 -19.34 45.42 -58.70
N SER A 119 -19.88 46.52 -59.21
CA SER A 119 -19.39 47.25 -60.38
C SER A 119 -20.24 48.49 -60.59
N GLN A 120 -19.79 49.64 -60.09
CA GLN A 120 -19.41 50.77 -60.96
C GLN A 120 -18.66 51.84 -60.16
N PRO A 121 -17.58 52.45 -60.71
CA PRO A 121 -16.98 53.68 -60.20
C PRO A 121 -17.91 54.90 -60.37
#